data_AF-A0A432XGI9-F1
#
_entry.id   AF-A0A432XGI9-F1
#
_cell.length_a   1.000
_cell.length_b   1.000
_cell.length_c   1.000
_cell.angle_alpha   90.00
_cell.angle_beta   90.00
_cell.angle_gamma   90.00
#
_symmetry.space_group_name_H-M   'P 1'
#
loop_
_entity.id
_entity.type
_entity.pdbx_description
1 polymer ?
#
loop_
_entity_poly.entity_id
_entity_poly.type
_entity_poly.pdbx_seq_one_letter_code
_entity_poly.pdbx_strand_id
1 'polypeptide(L)'
;MAKRRGFILLELVIALSLLSALLLFSQRWVTQQARSAHVGTNLPAAQQMLSAIEFFWLHERRPPTALSELVTKGYIAEVWQPWAGQWQLSQQENRLRLTLPATDLALAQRTSEQVPGAHVNADDALALHVFEPIQLALYQRYLHRVADTSAPQYNQMEANLDMRGHAVRNVDGLDAQTVVATRAVVDTATFSTMRATTLAVDDLVAEQASLGGHDVVALANRVAQLQLQWNQCRSNGGCQ
;
A
#
# COMPACT_ATOMS: atom_id res chain seq x y z
N MET A 1 -49.22 -60.35 -61.95
CA MET A 1 -49.01 -59.32 -60.91
C MET A 1 -47.96 -59.80 -59.91
N ALA A 2 -46.68 -59.43 -60.08
CA ALA A 2 -45.64 -59.68 -59.06
C ALA A 2 -44.37 -58.87 -59.38
N LYS A 3 -44.31 -57.59 -58.99
CA LYS A 3 -43.06 -56.77 -59.06
C LYS A 3 -43.09 -55.49 -58.20
N ARG A 4 -43.76 -55.51 -57.03
CA ARG A 4 -43.84 -54.35 -56.11
C ARG A 4 -43.17 -54.54 -54.74
N ARG A 5 -42.73 -55.76 -54.38
CA ARG A 5 -42.16 -56.05 -53.04
C ARG A 5 -40.65 -55.76 -52.91
N GLY A 6 -39.88 -55.80 -54.02
CA GLY A 6 -38.44 -55.53 -53.99
C GLY A 6 -38.07 -54.03 -53.93
N PHE A 7 -38.97 -53.15 -54.41
CA PHE A 7 -38.72 -51.71 -54.43
C PHE A 7 -38.86 -51.08 -53.04
N ILE A 8 -39.84 -51.53 -52.25
CA ILE A 8 -40.12 -51.02 -50.89
C ILE A 8 -38.96 -51.32 -49.92
N LEU A 9 -38.34 -52.50 -50.04
CA LEU A 9 -37.19 -52.88 -49.19
C LEU A 9 -35.94 -52.05 -49.51
N LEU A 10 -35.67 -51.79 -50.80
CA LEU A 10 -34.54 -50.95 -51.21
C LEU A 10 -34.73 -49.50 -50.74
N GLU A 11 -35.94 -48.97 -50.90
CA GLU A 11 -36.29 -47.60 -50.49
C GLU A 11 -36.18 -47.42 -48.96
N LEU A 12 -36.57 -48.43 -48.18
CA LEU A 12 -36.46 -48.41 -46.73
C LEU A 12 -34.99 -48.45 -46.25
N VAL A 13 -34.14 -49.25 -46.88
CA VAL A 13 -32.70 -49.33 -46.54
C VAL A 13 -31.98 -48.03 -46.90
N ILE A 14 -32.32 -47.41 -48.03
CA ILE A 14 -31.78 -46.10 -48.43
C ILE A 14 -32.27 -45.00 -47.48
N ALA A 15 -33.54 -45.01 -47.09
CA ALA A 15 -34.08 -44.04 -46.13
C ALA A 15 -33.43 -44.16 -44.75
N LEU A 16 -33.21 -45.39 -44.26
CA LEU A 16 -32.53 -45.66 -42.98
C LEU A 16 -31.06 -45.24 -42.99
N SER A 17 -30.34 -45.47 -44.10
CA SER A 17 -28.93 -45.08 -44.20
C SER A 17 -28.77 -43.56 -44.28
N LEU A 18 -29.67 -42.87 -45.00
CA LEU A 18 -29.72 -41.41 -45.03
C LEU A 18 -30.07 -40.80 -43.67
N LEU A 19 -31.06 -41.36 -42.96
CA LEU A 19 -31.40 -40.94 -41.59
C LEU A 19 -30.23 -41.11 -40.62
N SER A 20 -29.52 -42.23 -40.72
CA SER A 20 -28.34 -42.51 -39.88
C SER A 20 -27.19 -41.54 -40.16
N ALA A 21 -26.93 -41.23 -41.43
CA ALA A 21 -25.92 -40.26 -41.83
C ALA A 21 -26.28 -38.83 -41.38
N LEU A 22 -27.56 -38.45 -41.48
CA LEU A 22 -28.05 -37.13 -41.08
C LEU A 22 -27.95 -36.93 -39.57
N LEU A 23 -28.27 -37.97 -38.78
CA LEU A 23 -28.09 -37.96 -37.33
C LEU A 23 -26.63 -37.76 -36.93
N LEU A 24 -25.70 -38.50 -37.53
CA LEU A 24 -24.26 -38.35 -37.26
C LEU A 24 -23.74 -36.96 -37.63
N PHE A 25 -24.24 -36.37 -38.72
CA PHE A 25 -23.87 -35.02 -39.13
C PHE A 25 -24.40 -33.96 -38.15
N SER A 26 -25.66 -34.10 -37.70
CA SER A 26 -26.27 -33.17 -36.74
C SER A 26 -25.55 -33.17 -35.39
N GLN A 27 -25.12 -34.34 -34.90
CA GLN A 27 -24.36 -34.45 -33.65
C GLN A 27 -22.99 -33.78 -33.76
N ARG A 28 -22.30 -33.93 -34.90
CA ARG A 28 -21.02 -33.24 -35.15
C ARG A 28 -21.20 -31.72 -35.18
N TRP A 29 -22.28 -31.23 -35.78
CA TRP A 29 -22.53 -29.80 -35.89
C TRP A 29 -22.86 -29.16 -34.53
N VAL A 30 -23.74 -29.79 -33.73
CA VAL A 30 -24.09 -29.31 -32.38
C VAL A 30 -22.88 -29.31 -31.44
N THR A 31 -22.04 -30.35 -31.51
CA THR A 31 -20.81 -30.40 -30.68
C THR A 31 -19.77 -29.38 -31.11
N GLN A 32 -19.69 -29.06 -32.40
CA GLN A 32 -18.80 -28.02 -32.92
C GLN A 32 -19.27 -26.61 -32.52
N GLN A 33 -20.58 -26.34 -32.55
CA GLN A 33 -21.14 -25.05 -32.14
C GLN A 33 -21.04 -24.81 -30.62
N ALA A 34 -21.23 -25.85 -29.80
CA ALA A 34 -20.99 -25.79 -28.36
C ALA A 34 -19.52 -25.49 -28.02
N ARG A 35 -18.57 -26.04 -28.79
CA ARG A 35 -17.14 -25.75 -28.65
C ARG A 35 -16.81 -24.29 -28.97
N SER A 36 -17.45 -23.69 -29.97
CA SER A 36 -17.24 -22.27 -30.32
C SER A 36 -17.77 -21.29 -29.27
N ALA A 37 -18.88 -21.63 -28.59
CA ALA A 37 -19.47 -20.78 -27.56
C ALA A 37 -18.61 -20.70 -26.27
N HIS A 38 -17.93 -21.80 -25.88
CA HIS A 38 -16.98 -21.81 -24.76
C HIS A 38 -15.67 -21.06 -25.04
N VAL A 39 -15.29 -20.94 -26.31
CA VAL A 39 -14.07 -20.24 -26.71
C VAL A 39 -14.23 -18.71 -26.63
N GLY A 40 -15.46 -18.18 -26.69
CA GLY A 40 -15.74 -16.74 -26.60
C GLY A 40 -15.75 -16.12 -25.20
N THR A 41 -15.68 -16.93 -24.13
CA THR A 41 -15.87 -16.47 -22.74
C THR A 41 -14.60 -16.33 -21.91
N ASN A 42 -13.46 -16.86 -22.39
CA ASN A 42 -12.23 -16.91 -21.60
C ASN A 42 -11.60 -15.54 -21.38
N LEU A 43 -11.54 -14.69 -22.41
CA LEU A 43 -10.86 -13.40 -22.30
C LEU A 43 -11.55 -12.45 -21.29
N PRO A 44 -12.88 -12.20 -21.36
CA PRO A 44 -13.54 -11.34 -20.38
C PRO A 44 -13.45 -11.87 -18.95
N ALA A 45 -13.62 -13.18 -18.76
CA ALA A 45 -13.53 -13.82 -17.45
C ALA A 45 -12.11 -13.75 -16.88
N ALA A 46 -11.08 -14.00 -17.70
CA ALA A 46 -9.68 -13.85 -17.30
C ALA A 46 -9.36 -12.40 -16.92
N GLN A 47 -9.78 -11.42 -17.71
CA GLN A 47 -9.56 -9.99 -17.41
C GLN A 47 -10.24 -9.57 -16.11
N GLN A 48 -11.46 -10.03 -15.86
CA GLN A 48 -12.17 -9.78 -14.60
C GLN A 48 -11.41 -10.37 -13.41
N MET A 49 -10.91 -11.60 -13.54
CA MET A 49 -10.10 -12.22 -12.48
C MET A 49 -8.79 -11.47 -12.22
N LEU A 50 -8.05 -11.10 -13.28
CA LEU A 50 -6.78 -10.38 -13.14
C LEU A 50 -6.97 -8.99 -12.52
N SER A 51 -7.98 -8.24 -12.96
CA SER A 51 -8.31 -6.94 -12.36
C SER A 51 -8.77 -7.05 -10.90
N ALA A 52 -9.51 -8.11 -10.55
CA ALA A 52 -9.87 -8.38 -9.16
C ALA A 52 -8.64 -8.67 -8.29
N ILE A 53 -7.65 -9.39 -8.80
CA ILE A 53 -6.37 -9.63 -8.10
C ILE A 53 -5.62 -8.32 -7.88
N GLU A 54 -5.51 -7.48 -8.91
CA GLU A 54 -4.83 -6.17 -8.79
C GLU A 54 -5.52 -5.28 -7.76
N PHE A 55 -6.85 -5.20 -7.81
CA PHE A 55 -7.63 -4.38 -6.88
C PHE A 55 -7.56 -4.90 -5.44
N PHE A 56 -7.61 -6.22 -5.26
CA PHE A 56 -7.35 -6.87 -3.97
C PHE A 56 -5.96 -6.47 -3.44
N TRP A 57 -4.93 -6.56 -4.29
CA TRP A 57 -3.57 -6.27 -3.88
C TRP A 57 -3.42 -4.80 -3.45
N LEU A 58 -4.05 -3.88 -4.17
CA LEU A 58 -4.12 -2.46 -3.81
C LEU A 58 -4.80 -2.21 -2.47
N HIS A 59 -5.96 -2.85 -2.22
CA HIS A 59 -6.75 -2.61 -1.01
C HIS A 59 -6.16 -3.29 0.23
N GLU A 60 -5.78 -4.56 0.11
CA GLU A 60 -5.30 -5.38 1.22
C GLU A 60 -3.79 -5.22 1.45
N ARG A 61 -3.09 -4.53 0.54
CA ARG A 61 -1.63 -4.31 0.55
C ARG A 61 -0.80 -5.61 0.56
N ARG A 62 -1.37 -6.68 0.01
CA ARG A 62 -0.71 -7.98 -0.19
C ARG A 62 -1.39 -8.73 -1.34
N PRO A 63 -0.72 -9.68 -2.01
CA PRO A 63 -1.41 -10.56 -2.94
C PRO A 63 -2.36 -11.53 -2.20
N PRO A 64 -3.38 -12.08 -2.89
CA PRO A 64 -4.21 -13.15 -2.34
C PRO A 64 -3.37 -14.42 -2.14
N THR A 65 -3.60 -15.14 -1.04
CA THR A 65 -2.97 -16.46 -0.81
C THR A 65 -3.74 -17.59 -1.50
N ALA A 66 -5.03 -17.36 -1.78
CA ALA A 66 -5.89 -18.25 -2.55
C ALA A 66 -6.92 -17.42 -3.35
N LEU A 67 -7.31 -17.88 -4.54
CA LEU A 67 -8.30 -17.16 -5.37
C LEU A 67 -9.71 -17.16 -4.77
N SER A 68 -10.03 -18.12 -3.89
CA SER A 68 -11.29 -18.13 -3.13
C SER A 68 -11.43 -16.93 -2.20
N GLU A 69 -10.32 -16.30 -1.82
CA GLU A 69 -10.32 -15.07 -1.02
C GLU A 69 -10.98 -13.92 -1.78
N LEU A 70 -10.77 -13.84 -3.11
CA LEU A 70 -11.38 -12.83 -3.96
C LEU A 70 -12.90 -12.93 -3.96
N VAL A 71 -13.43 -14.16 -3.97
CA VAL A 71 -14.87 -14.43 -3.92
C VAL A 71 -15.43 -14.12 -2.54
N THR A 72 -14.75 -14.61 -1.49
CA THR A 72 -15.21 -14.47 -0.10
C THR A 72 -15.29 -13.01 0.34
N LYS A 73 -14.36 -12.17 -0.13
CA LYS A 73 -14.35 -10.72 0.13
C LYS A 73 -15.13 -9.91 -0.90
N GLY A 74 -15.75 -10.54 -1.89
CA GLY A 74 -16.64 -9.88 -2.85
C GLY A 74 -15.95 -9.09 -3.97
N TYR A 75 -14.66 -9.34 -4.23
CA TYR A 75 -13.94 -8.72 -5.36
C TYR A 75 -14.37 -9.30 -6.71
N ILE A 76 -14.81 -10.56 -6.73
CA ILE A 76 -15.34 -11.22 -7.92
C ILE A 76 -16.43 -12.21 -7.51
N ALA A 77 -17.41 -12.44 -8.39
CA ALA A 77 -18.46 -13.43 -8.12
C ALA A 77 -17.96 -14.88 -8.24
N GLU A 78 -17.09 -15.13 -9.24
CA GLU A 78 -16.58 -16.46 -9.54
C GLU A 78 -15.14 -16.36 -10.07
N VAL A 79 -14.32 -17.35 -9.72
CA VAL A 79 -12.96 -17.47 -10.25
C VAL A 79 -13.02 -18.07 -11.64
N TRP A 80 -12.39 -17.42 -12.62
CA TRP A 80 -12.31 -17.97 -13.97
C TRP A 80 -11.60 -19.34 -13.98
N GLN A 81 -12.28 -20.34 -14.54
CA GLN A 81 -11.79 -21.71 -14.69
C GLN A 81 -11.99 -22.17 -16.13
N PRO A 82 -10.94 -22.15 -16.98
CA PRO A 82 -11.06 -22.58 -18.38
C PRO A 82 -11.23 -24.11 -18.52
N TRP A 83 -10.84 -24.88 -17.49
CA TRP A 83 -11.09 -26.31 -17.36
C TRP A 83 -11.07 -26.73 -15.88
N ALA A 84 -11.48 -27.97 -15.61
CA ALA A 84 -11.45 -28.55 -14.27
C ALA A 84 -10.00 -28.67 -13.76
N GLY A 85 -9.70 -27.99 -12.66
CA GLY A 85 -8.38 -27.96 -12.04
C GLY A 85 -8.33 -26.98 -10.88
N GLN A 86 -7.20 -26.91 -10.20
CA GLN A 86 -6.98 -25.95 -9.11
C GLN A 86 -5.86 -25.00 -9.51
N TRP A 87 -6.13 -23.70 -9.37
CA TRP A 87 -5.11 -22.67 -9.53
C TRP A 87 -4.10 -22.77 -8.39
N GLN A 88 -2.82 -22.83 -8.76
CA GLN A 88 -1.70 -22.81 -7.84
C GLN A 88 -1.08 -21.41 -7.86
N LEU A 89 -0.94 -20.84 -6.67
CA LEU A 89 -0.43 -19.47 -6.50
C LEU A 89 0.97 -19.55 -5.91
N SER A 90 1.91 -18.82 -6.51
CA SER A 90 3.27 -18.67 -6.00
C SER A 90 3.68 -17.22 -6.08
N GLN A 91 3.95 -16.60 -4.94
CA GLN A 91 4.51 -15.25 -4.89
C GLN A 91 6.03 -15.33 -5.06
N GLN A 92 6.55 -14.57 -6.02
CA GLN A 92 7.98 -14.40 -6.24
C GLN A 92 8.29 -12.91 -6.30
N GLU A 93 9.04 -12.40 -5.32
CA GLU A 93 9.42 -10.98 -5.26
C GLU A 93 8.20 -10.06 -5.38
N ASN A 94 8.10 -9.33 -6.50
CA ASN A 94 7.05 -8.36 -6.82
C ASN A 94 6.02 -8.90 -7.84
N ARG A 95 5.90 -10.22 -8.00
CA ARG A 95 4.92 -10.83 -8.90
C ARG A 95 4.22 -12.02 -8.27
N LEU A 96 2.94 -12.16 -8.57
CA LEU A 96 2.14 -13.33 -8.29
C LEU A 96 2.09 -14.19 -9.56
N ARG A 97 2.58 -15.44 -9.45
CA ARG A 97 2.45 -16.44 -10.49
C ARG A 97 1.22 -17.31 -10.22
N LEU A 98 0.40 -17.44 -11.24
CA LEU A 98 -0.79 -18.30 -11.24
C LEU A 98 -0.54 -19.43 -12.24
N THR A 99 -0.66 -20.68 -11.81
CA THR A 99 -0.52 -21.86 -12.67
C THR A 99 -1.73 -22.77 -12.58
N LEU A 100 -2.22 -23.23 -13.72
CA LEU A 100 -3.32 -24.18 -13.81
C LEU A 100 -2.87 -25.38 -14.67
N PRO A 101 -2.63 -26.55 -14.06
CA PRO A 101 -2.26 -27.76 -14.80
C PRO A 101 -3.31 -28.09 -15.87
N ALA A 102 -2.89 -28.31 -17.12
CA ALA A 102 -3.81 -28.64 -18.19
C ALA A 102 -3.96 -30.15 -18.35
N THR A 103 -5.18 -30.58 -18.67
CA THR A 103 -5.46 -31.97 -19.08
C THR A 103 -5.21 -32.21 -20.57
N ASP A 104 -5.18 -31.13 -21.36
CA ASP A 104 -4.96 -31.14 -22.81
C ASP A 104 -4.09 -29.94 -23.20
N LEU A 105 -2.89 -30.23 -23.69
CA LEU A 105 -1.93 -29.22 -24.14
C LEU A 105 -2.51 -28.32 -25.25
N ALA A 106 -3.28 -28.88 -26.18
CA ALA A 106 -3.86 -28.10 -27.28
C ALA A 106 -4.95 -27.13 -26.80
N LEU A 107 -5.62 -27.44 -25.68
CA LEU A 107 -6.55 -26.51 -25.04
C LEU A 107 -5.78 -25.39 -24.32
N ALA A 108 -4.71 -25.73 -23.59
CA ALA A 108 -3.88 -24.76 -22.90
C ALA A 108 -3.24 -23.75 -23.86
N GLN A 109 -2.69 -24.23 -24.99
CA GLN A 109 -2.09 -23.40 -26.03
C GLN A 109 -3.11 -22.40 -26.60
N ARG A 110 -4.27 -22.88 -27.05
CA ARG A 110 -5.34 -22.00 -27.58
C ARG A 110 -5.85 -20.99 -26.55
N THR A 111 -5.91 -21.37 -25.27
CA THR A 111 -6.32 -20.46 -24.20
C THR A 111 -5.25 -19.39 -23.96
N SER A 112 -3.97 -19.77 -24.00
CA SER A 112 -2.86 -18.82 -23.84
C SER A 112 -2.79 -17.79 -24.97
N GLU A 113 -3.16 -18.18 -26.20
CA GLU A 113 -3.24 -17.27 -27.34
C GLU A 113 -4.37 -16.23 -27.21
N GLN A 114 -5.41 -16.54 -26.43
CA GLN A 114 -6.58 -15.67 -26.24
C GLN A 114 -6.41 -14.69 -25.07
N VAL A 115 -5.61 -15.06 -24.07
CA VAL A 115 -5.47 -14.29 -22.83
C VAL A 115 -4.11 -13.59 -22.81
N PRO A 116 -4.06 -12.25 -22.88
CA PRO A 116 -2.80 -11.51 -22.84
C PRO A 116 -1.97 -11.85 -21.61
N GLY A 117 -0.67 -12.10 -21.81
CA GLY A 117 0.27 -12.43 -20.74
C GLY A 117 0.15 -13.88 -20.23
N ALA A 118 -0.78 -14.68 -20.75
CA ALA A 118 -0.81 -16.10 -20.52
C ALA A 118 0.20 -16.83 -21.42
N HIS A 119 0.78 -17.92 -20.92
CA HIS A 119 1.62 -18.83 -21.69
C HIS A 119 1.48 -20.25 -21.16
N VAL A 120 1.93 -21.23 -21.93
CA VAL A 120 2.06 -22.62 -21.44
C VAL A 120 3.50 -22.82 -20.96
N ASN A 121 3.67 -23.33 -19.75
CA ASN A 121 4.98 -23.60 -19.16
C ASN A 121 5.51 -25.00 -19.58
N ALA A 122 6.69 -25.38 -19.07
CA ALA A 122 7.31 -26.67 -19.39
C ALA A 122 6.57 -27.90 -18.82
N ASP A 123 5.65 -27.69 -17.87
CA ASP A 123 4.83 -28.73 -17.25
C ASP A 123 3.43 -28.83 -17.90
N ASP A 124 3.28 -28.33 -19.13
CA ASP A 124 2.02 -28.23 -19.88
C ASP A 124 0.90 -27.49 -19.13
N ALA A 125 1.24 -26.62 -18.17
CA ALA A 125 0.29 -25.82 -17.40
C ALA A 125 0.12 -24.41 -17.99
N LEU A 126 -1.09 -23.87 -17.90
CA LEU A 126 -1.35 -22.47 -18.21
C LEU A 126 -0.81 -21.60 -17.08
N ALA A 127 0.06 -20.66 -17.43
CA ALA A 127 0.73 -19.77 -16.50
C ALA A 127 0.39 -18.31 -16.80
N LEU A 128 0.10 -17.55 -15.75
CA LEU A 128 -0.11 -16.09 -15.78
C LEU A 128 0.77 -15.42 -14.74
N HIS A 129 1.07 -14.14 -14.98
CA HIS A 129 1.82 -13.29 -14.07
C HIS A 129 1.05 -12.00 -13.81
N VAL A 130 0.86 -11.68 -12.54
CA VAL A 130 0.35 -10.39 -12.08
C VAL A 130 1.47 -9.69 -11.34
N PHE A 131 1.86 -8.51 -11.81
CA PHE A 131 2.88 -7.71 -11.16
C PHE A 131 2.28 -6.90 -10.01
N GLU A 132 3.10 -6.62 -9.00
CA GLU A 132 2.74 -5.71 -7.92
C GLU A 132 2.33 -4.35 -8.53
N PRO A 133 1.15 -3.82 -8.16
CA PRO A 133 0.70 -2.53 -8.66
C PRO A 133 1.71 -1.42 -8.39
N ILE A 134 2.04 -0.64 -9.43
CA ILE A 134 3.06 0.41 -9.37
C ILE A 134 2.75 1.42 -8.24
N GLN A 135 1.48 1.68 -7.92
CA GLN A 135 1.13 2.57 -6.81
C GLN A 135 1.71 2.09 -5.48
N LEU A 136 1.68 0.79 -5.19
CA LEU A 136 2.27 0.21 -3.97
C LEU A 136 3.79 0.32 -3.97
N ALA A 137 4.42 0.04 -5.11
CA ALA A 137 5.87 0.21 -5.28
C ALA A 137 6.32 1.66 -5.08
N LEU A 138 5.48 2.64 -5.47
CA LEU A 138 5.73 4.06 -5.25
C LEU A 138 5.45 4.48 -3.80
N TYR A 139 4.42 3.94 -3.14
CA TYR A 139 4.18 4.20 -1.71
C TYR A 139 5.31 3.67 -0.81
N GLN A 140 5.97 2.58 -1.21
CA GLN A 140 7.18 2.12 -0.52
C GLN A 140 8.37 3.07 -0.70
N ARG A 141 8.42 3.84 -1.79
CA ARG A 141 9.55 4.73 -2.13
C ARG A 141 9.39 6.17 -1.68
N TYR A 142 8.16 6.64 -1.45
CA TYR A 142 7.91 8.04 -1.10
C TYR A 142 7.30 8.16 0.29
N LEU A 143 8.12 8.68 1.21
CA LEU A 143 7.90 8.87 2.66
C LEU A 143 7.77 7.56 3.46
N HIS A 144 8.93 6.94 3.72
CA HIS A 144 9.07 5.96 4.79
C HIS A 144 8.60 6.58 6.11
N ARG A 145 7.47 6.09 6.62
CA ARG A 145 6.94 6.48 7.94
C ARG A 145 7.68 5.81 9.10
N VAL A 146 8.59 4.89 8.80
CA VAL A 146 9.38 4.11 9.74
C VAL A 146 10.80 4.10 9.24
N ALA A 147 11.75 4.48 10.08
CA ALA A 147 13.16 4.52 9.73
C ALA A 147 13.65 3.11 9.33
N ASP A 148 14.17 2.96 8.11
CA ASP A 148 14.88 1.76 7.70
C ASP A 148 16.34 1.86 8.17
N THR A 149 16.70 1.09 9.20
CA THR A 149 18.05 1.10 9.76
C THR A 149 19.10 0.54 8.81
N SER A 150 18.69 -0.25 7.80
CA SER A 150 19.59 -0.84 6.81
C SER A 150 19.89 0.09 5.63
N ALA A 151 19.10 1.14 5.44
CA ALA A 151 19.27 2.13 4.38
C ALA A 151 19.00 3.57 4.88
N PRO A 152 19.93 4.16 5.66
CA PRO A 152 19.74 5.46 6.30
C PRO A 152 19.44 6.61 5.33
N GLN A 153 19.95 6.53 4.10
CA GLN A 153 19.72 7.51 3.05
C GLN A 153 18.24 7.66 2.65
N TYR A 154 17.41 6.65 2.89
CA TYR A 154 15.97 6.72 2.61
C TYR A 154 15.16 7.37 3.73
N ASN A 155 15.81 7.58 4.89
CA ASN A 155 15.23 8.27 6.05
C ASN A 155 15.60 9.75 6.07
N GLN A 156 16.45 10.21 5.14
CA GLN A 156 16.85 11.61 5.02
C GLN A 156 15.92 12.33 4.04
N MET A 157 15.40 13.47 4.46
CA MET A 157 14.60 14.35 3.59
C MET A 157 15.28 15.70 3.50
N GLU A 158 15.85 16.01 2.33
CA GLU A 158 16.31 17.36 2.00
C GLU A 158 15.17 18.09 1.29
N ALA A 159 14.34 18.79 2.07
CA ALA A 159 13.19 19.49 1.53
C ALA A 159 12.96 20.83 2.22
N ASN A 160 12.61 21.84 1.42
CA ASN A 160 12.00 23.07 1.92
C ASN A 160 10.50 22.80 2.12
N LEU A 161 10.05 22.84 3.38
CA LEU A 161 8.67 22.59 3.73
C LEU A 161 7.89 23.91 3.81
N ASP A 162 7.09 24.23 2.79
CA ASP A 162 6.07 25.29 2.87
C ASP A 162 4.73 24.68 3.26
N MET A 163 4.29 24.96 4.49
CA MET A 163 3.05 24.40 5.04
C MET A 163 1.80 25.21 4.69
N ARG A 164 1.90 26.36 3.99
CA ARG A 164 0.75 27.23 3.59
C ARG A 164 -0.32 27.44 4.68
N GLY A 165 0.10 27.53 5.95
CA GLY A 165 -0.79 27.72 7.11
C GLY A 165 -1.21 26.44 7.84
N HIS A 166 -0.74 25.27 7.42
CA HIS A 166 -0.92 24.01 8.15
C HIS A 166 0.14 23.84 9.26
N ALA A 167 -0.19 23.02 10.27
CA ALA A 167 0.67 22.79 11.43
C ALA A 167 1.44 21.47 11.32
N VAL A 168 2.69 21.48 11.78
CA VAL A 168 3.43 20.25 12.12
C VAL A 168 3.13 19.92 13.59
N ARG A 169 2.68 18.70 13.87
CA ARG A 169 2.28 18.25 15.22
C ARG A 169 2.93 16.91 15.54
N ASN A 170 2.99 16.56 16.82
CA ASN A 170 3.52 15.28 17.33
C ASN A 170 4.99 15.04 16.90
N VAL A 171 5.83 16.06 17.07
CA VAL A 171 7.28 15.95 16.87
C VAL A 171 7.90 15.57 18.21
N ASP A 172 8.53 14.40 18.28
CA ASP A 172 9.20 13.92 19.49
C ASP A 172 10.41 14.77 19.86
N GLY A 173 11.20 15.16 18.85
CA GLY A 173 12.35 16.07 19.01
C GLY A 173 12.62 16.89 17.75
N LEU A 174 13.07 18.13 17.94
CA LEU A 174 13.58 19.00 16.89
C LEU A 174 15.05 19.30 17.20
N ASP A 175 15.95 18.63 16.50
CA ASP A 175 17.38 18.97 16.49
C ASP A 175 17.66 19.90 15.32
N ALA A 176 18.05 21.15 15.62
CA ALA A 176 18.27 22.17 14.62
C ALA A 176 19.39 23.12 15.05
N GLN A 177 20.25 23.49 14.10
CA GLN A 177 21.31 24.48 14.35
C GLN A 177 20.73 25.87 14.64
N THR A 178 19.64 26.24 13.95
CA THR A 178 18.97 27.53 14.12
C THR A 178 17.47 27.34 14.06
N VAL A 179 16.76 27.92 15.03
CA VAL A 179 15.30 28.05 15.00
C VAL A 179 14.95 29.53 15.00
N VAL A 180 14.24 29.97 13.96
CA VAL A 180 13.71 31.34 13.87
C VAL A 180 12.19 31.28 13.97
N ALA A 181 11.64 31.86 15.03
CA ALA A 181 10.20 31.88 15.29
C ALA A 181 9.75 33.26 15.78
N THR A 182 8.55 33.68 15.36
CA THR A 182 7.92 34.92 15.86
C THR A 182 7.35 34.74 17.27
N ARG A 183 6.88 33.52 17.59
CA ARG A 183 6.35 33.15 18.90
C ARG A 183 6.75 31.71 19.21
N ALA A 184 7.31 31.51 20.39
CA ALA A 184 7.55 30.20 20.96
C ALA A 184 6.85 30.13 22.33
N VAL A 185 6.15 29.04 22.60
CA VAL A 185 5.60 28.71 23.92
C VAL A 185 6.28 27.41 24.31
N VAL A 186 7.06 27.46 25.39
CA VAL A 186 7.92 26.36 25.82
C VAL A 186 7.73 26.20 27.32
N ASP A 187 7.48 24.96 27.77
CA ASP A 187 7.29 24.68 29.20
C ASP A 187 8.62 24.78 29.96
N THR A 188 9.69 24.22 29.38
CA THR A 188 11.04 24.26 29.94
C THR A 188 12.04 24.54 28.83
N ALA A 189 12.87 25.56 29.01
CA ALA A 189 13.96 25.89 28.10
C ALA A 189 15.25 26.14 28.88
N THR A 190 16.34 25.54 28.41
CA THR A 190 17.68 25.77 28.96
C THR A 190 18.50 26.52 27.92
N PHE A 191 19.09 27.64 28.34
CA PHE A 191 19.92 28.47 27.48
C PHE A 191 21.31 28.61 28.09
N SER A 192 22.36 28.34 27.31
CA SER A 192 23.73 28.67 27.74
C SER A 192 23.96 30.17 27.76
N THR A 193 23.39 30.88 26.78
CA THR A 193 23.43 32.33 26.66
C THR A 193 22.10 32.81 26.11
N MET A 194 21.50 33.82 26.75
CA MET A 194 20.31 34.50 26.26
C MET A 194 20.64 35.99 26.01
N ARG A 195 20.30 36.48 24.82
CA ARG A 195 20.34 37.90 24.50
C ARG A 195 18.95 38.36 24.09
N ALA A 196 18.35 39.23 24.89
CA ALA A 196 17.02 39.76 24.65
C ALA A 196 17.05 41.30 24.73
N THR A 197 16.24 41.95 23.90
CA THR A 197 16.02 43.41 23.99
C THR A 197 15.16 43.76 25.20
N THR A 198 14.21 42.88 25.54
CA THR A 198 13.34 43.03 26.71
C THR A 198 13.05 41.64 27.25
N LEU A 199 13.17 41.50 28.56
CA LEU A 199 12.83 40.30 29.30
C LEU A 199 11.81 40.69 30.37
N ALA A 200 10.62 40.11 30.31
CA ALA A 200 9.60 40.23 31.34
C ALA A 200 9.39 38.84 31.93
N VAL A 201 9.59 38.72 33.24
CA VAL A 201 9.49 37.47 34.00
C VAL A 201 8.72 37.76 35.27
N ASP A 202 7.85 36.83 35.66
CA ASP A 202 7.10 36.93 36.91
C ASP A 202 7.99 36.62 38.11
N ASP A 203 8.88 35.64 37.96
CA ASP A 203 9.90 35.29 38.95
C ASP A 203 11.23 34.98 38.25
N LEU A 204 12.32 35.43 38.87
CA LEU A 204 13.68 35.18 38.42
C LEU A 204 14.51 34.68 39.58
N VAL A 205 14.74 33.37 39.58
CA VAL A 205 15.64 32.72 40.54
C VAL A 205 17.01 32.58 39.89
N ALA A 206 18.03 33.16 40.51
CA ALA A 206 19.41 33.07 40.06
C ALA A 206 20.32 32.76 41.25
N GLU A 207 21.24 31.81 41.08
CA GLU A 207 22.28 31.52 42.08
C GLU A 207 23.33 32.63 42.14
N GLN A 208 23.67 33.17 40.96
CA GLN A 208 24.59 34.29 40.80
C GLN A 208 24.03 35.22 39.74
N ALA A 209 23.92 36.51 40.08
CA ALA A 209 23.50 37.55 39.17
C ALA A 209 24.50 38.69 39.22
N SER A 210 24.96 39.14 38.05
CA SER A 210 25.77 40.36 37.93
C SER A 210 25.05 41.38 37.05
N LEU A 211 24.97 42.62 37.52
CA LEU A 211 24.35 43.74 36.82
C LEU A 211 25.38 44.85 36.68
N GLY A 212 25.72 45.22 35.44
CA GLY A 212 26.73 46.25 35.17
C GLY A 212 28.11 45.95 35.77
N GLY A 213 28.45 44.68 35.93
CA GLY A 213 29.71 44.24 36.55
C GLY A 213 29.69 44.16 38.09
N HIS A 214 28.56 44.43 38.73
CA HIS A 214 28.39 44.29 40.17
C HIS A 214 27.59 43.03 40.53
N ASP A 215 28.05 42.27 41.52
CA ASP A 215 27.30 41.16 42.09
C ASP A 215 26.07 41.69 42.85
N VAL A 216 24.89 41.26 42.42
CA VAL A 216 23.61 41.67 42.98
C VAL A 216 23.44 41.16 44.41
N VAL A 217 23.96 39.97 44.72
CA VAL A 217 23.90 39.39 46.07
C VAL A 217 24.77 40.20 47.02
N ALA A 218 25.98 40.57 46.59
CA ALA A 218 26.87 41.43 47.36
C ALA A 218 26.23 42.82 47.62
N LEU A 219 25.57 43.40 46.61
CA LEU A 219 24.86 44.66 46.74
C LEU A 219 23.70 44.56 47.74
N ALA A 220 22.87 43.51 47.66
CA ALA A 220 21.77 43.28 48.58
C ALA A 220 22.26 43.16 50.03
N ASN A 221 23.32 42.38 50.26
CA ASN A 221 23.95 42.25 51.58
C ASN A 221 24.50 43.58 52.10
N ARG A 222 25.11 44.39 51.23
CA ARG A 222 25.64 45.71 51.58
C ARG A 222 24.51 46.66 52.00
N VAL A 223 23.39 46.67 51.27
CA VAL A 223 22.21 47.49 51.62
C VAL A 223 21.66 47.07 52.97
N ALA A 224 21.48 45.76 53.22
CA ALA A 224 21.01 45.25 54.49
C ALA A 224 21.94 45.66 55.67
N GLN A 225 23.25 45.61 55.46
CA GLN A 225 24.24 46.03 56.45
C GLN A 225 24.13 47.53 56.75
N LEU A 226 24.03 48.37 55.72
CA LEU A 226 23.86 49.82 55.88
C LEU A 226 22.57 50.14 56.64
N GLN A 227 21.50 49.39 56.39
CA GLN A 227 20.21 49.57 57.05
C GLN A 227 20.27 49.23 58.55
N LEU A 228 21.01 48.18 58.92
CA LEU A 228 21.32 47.84 60.32
C LEU A 228 22.13 48.95 61.00
N GLN A 229 23.18 49.44 60.35
CA GLN A 229 24.02 50.51 60.89
C GLN A 229 23.24 51.82 61.07
N TRP A 230 22.39 52.16 60.10
CA TRP A 230 21.51 53.33 60.18
C TRP A 230 20.56 53.24 61.38
N ASN A 231 19.89 52.09 61.56
CA ASN A 231 18.99 51.87 62.69
C ASN A 231 19.72 51.98 64.04
N GLN A 232 20.94 51.46 64.13
CA GLN A 232 21.76 51.53 65.33
C GLN A 232 22.27 52.97 65.62
N CYS A 233 22.58 53.73 64.57
CA CYS A 233 22.95 55.14 64.72
C CYS A 233 21.77 55.99 65.20
N ARG A 234 20.57 55.74 64.66
CA ARG A 234 19.33 56.36 65.11
C ARG A 234 19.01 56.05 66.58
N SER A 235 19.17 54.79 67.01
CA SER A 235 18.91 54.43 68.41
C SER A 235 19.88 55.10 69.39
N ASN A 236 21.10 55.40 68.93
CA ASN A 236 22.13 56.06 69.72
C ASN A 236 22.06 57.60 69.66
N GLY A 237 21.05 58.17 68.98
CA GLY A 237 20.86 59.63 68.84
C GLY A 237 21.86 60.34 67.93
N GLY A 238 22.69 59.60 67.19
CA GLY A 238 23.78 60.16 66.38
C GLY A 238 23.41 60.48 64.92
N CYS A 239 22.34 59.89 64.40
CA CYS A 239 21.86 60.11 63.03
C CYS A 239 20.39 60.59 63.08
N GLN A 240 20.07 61.69 62.41
CA GLN A 240 18.71 62.19 62.19
C GLN A 240 18.26 61.92 60.74
#